data_AF-A0A925XYH7-F1
#
_entry.id   AF-A0A925XYH7-F1
#
_cell.length_a   1.000
_cell.length_b   1.000
_cell.length_c   1.000
_cell.angle_alpha   90.00
_cell.angle_beta   90.00
_cell.angle_gamma   90.00
#
_symmetry.space_group_name_H-M   'P 1'
#
loop_
_entity.id
_entity.type
_entity.pdbx_description
1 polymer ?
#
loop_
_entity_poly.entity_id
_entity_poly.type
_entity_poly.pdbx_seq_one_letter_code
_entity_poly.pdbx_strand_id
1 'polypeptide(L)'
;MTKNEWMDVARTVIASRFIDTIEETELVPAGKVTYQFSAKGHELAQAILGQALRQGHDCATVYYRSRPLVLAAGMTYEEAFAGPLALSGSRSGGRDIGVVHHLPNTRGVTVLPASGDVGAQYTP
;
A
#
# COMPACT_ATOMS: atom_id res chain seq x y z
N MET A 1 -15.01 0.50 16.79
CA MET A 1 -13.95 -0.51 16.58
C MET A 1 -13.78 -1.35 17.83
N THR A 2 -13.73 -2.67 17.69
CA THR A 2 -13.42 -3.66 18.72
C THR A 2 -11.91 -3.68 19.02
N LYS A 3 -11.51 -4.37 20.10
CA LYS A 3 -10.09 -4.61 20.40
C LYS A 3 -9.35 -5.27 19.23
N ASN A 4 -9.96 -6.25 18.57
CA ASN A 4 -9.33 -6.97 17.45
C ASN A 4 -9.13 -6.06 16.24
N GLU A 5 -10.08 -5.19 15.93
CA GLU A 5 -9.95 -4.20 14.85
C GLU A 5 -8.83 -3.21 15.14
N TRP A 6 -8.70 -2.74 16.38
CA TRP A 6 -7.57 -1.91 16.79
C TRP A 6 -6.22 -2.62 16.70
N MET A 7 -6.16 -3.92 17.01
CA MET A 7 -4.94 -4.72 16.81
C MET A 7 -4.58 -4.84 15.32
N ASP A 8 -5.56 -4.97 14.43
CA ASP A 8 -5.33 -4.98 12.98
C ASP A 8 -4.83 -3.62 12.47
N VAL A 9 -5.40 -2.51 12.97
CA VAL A 9 -4.89 -1.16 12.69
C VAL A 9 -3.44 -1.02 13.14
N ALA A 10 -3.13 -1.39 14.39
CA ALA A 10 -1.79 -1.28 14.94
C ALA A 10 -0.76 -2.10 14.14
N ARG A 11 -1.11 -3.34 13.76
CA ARG A 11 -0.27 -4.19 12.89
C ARG A 11 0.02 -3.51 11.56
N THR A 12 -1.01 -2.96 10.91
CA THR A 12 -0.87 -2.28 9.62
C THR A 12 0.03 -1.04 9.73
N VAL A 13 -0.16 -0.24 10.78
CA VAL A 13 0.64 0.96 11.04
C VAL A 13 2.11 0.62 11.21
N ILE A 14 2.39 -0.35 12.09
CA ILE A 14 3.75 -0.77 12.40
C ILE A 14 4.41 -1.41 11.17
N ALA A 15 3.70 -2.28 10.46
CA ALA A 15 4.23 -2.92 9.26
C ALA A 15 4.58 -1.89 8.17
N SER A 16 3.68 -0.95 7.87
CA SER A 16 3.96 0.09 6.87
C SER A 16 5.18 0.94 7.23
N ARG A 17 5.35 1.26 8.52
CA ARG A 17 6.50 2.02 9.02
C ARG A 17 7.81 1.22 8.93
N PHE A 18 7.77 -0.08 9.23
CA PHE A 18 8.96 -0.92 9.12
C PHE A 18 9.39 -1.12 7.67
N ILE A 19 8.44 -1.32 6.75
CA ILE A 19 8.76 -1.42 5.32
C ILE A 19 9.42 -0.12 4.84
N ASP A 20 8.90 1.05 5.22
CA ASP A 20 9.54 2.34 4.89
C ASP A 20 10.96 2.42 5.45
N THR A 21 11.15 2.03 6.69
CA THR A 21 12.47 2.04 7.33
C THR A 21 13.45 1.15 6.57
N ILE A 22 13.08 -0.09 6.26
CA ILE A 22 13.93 -1.04 5.53
C ILE A 22 14.27 -0.51 4.13
N GLU A 23 13.27 0.02 3.40
CA GLU A 23 13.52 0.62 2.09
C GLU A 23 14.51 1.78 2.20
N GLU A 24 14.28 2.72 3.12
CA GLU A 24 15.09 3.93 3.26
C GLU A 24 16.50 3.67 3.79
N THR A 25 16.67 2.74 4.74
CA THR A 25 17.96 2.53 5.42
C THR A 25 18.78 1.39 4.84
N GLU A 26 18.17 0.46 4.10
CA GLU A 26 18.86 -0.72 3.57
C GLU A 26 18.77 -0.81 2.05
N LEU A 27 17.56 -0.80 1.48
CA LEU A 27 17.37 -1.13 0.07
C LEU A 27 17.75 0.02 -0.87
N VAL A 28 17.42 1.26 -0.51
CA VAL A 28 17.81 2.46 -1.27
C VAL A 28 19.33 2.66 -1.23
N PRO A 29 20.01 2.62 -0.05
CA PRO A 29 21.47 2.71 -0.01
C PRO A 29 22.17 1.57 -0.77
N ALA A 30 21.57 0.37 -0.81
CA ALA A 30 22.07 -0.75 -1.60
C ALA A 30 21.74 -0.65 -3.11
N GLY A 31 21.05 0.40 -3.57
CA GLY A 31 20.66 0.59 -4.97
C GLY A 31 19.61 -0.40 -5.48
N LYS A 32 18.89 -1.09 -4.59
CA LYS A 32 17.89 -2.12 -4.93
C LYS A 32 16.50 -1.56 -5.18
N VAL A 33 16.15 -0.47 -4.50
CA VAL A 33 14.90 0.26 -4.70
C VAL A 33 15.23 1.58 -5.39
N THR A 34 14.72 1.77 -6.60
CA THR A 34 14.96 3.00 -7.39
C THR A 34 14.09 4.16 -6.92
N TYR A 35 12.81 3.88 -6.67
CA TYR A 35 11.83 4.88 -6.24
C TYR A 35 11.32 4.54 -4.85
N GLN A 36 11.73 5.33 -3.86
CA GLN A 36 11.24 5.22 -2.49
C GLN A 36 10.25 6.35 -2.22
N PHE A 37 9.00 5.99 -1.99
CA PHE A 37 7.95 6.92 -1.63
C PHE A 37 7.35 6.56 -0.27
N SER A 38 7.96 7.16 0.74
CA SER A 38 7.61 6.94 2.12
C SER A 38 6.12 7.19 2.42
N ALA A 39 5.44 6.28 3.15
CA ALA A 39 4.09 6.52 3.65
C ALA A 39 4.09 7.10 5.08
N LYS A 40 5.27 7.44 5.61
CA LYS A 40 5.45 7.99 6.95
C LYS A 40 4.52 9.18 7.21
N GLY A 41 3.69 9.05 8.25
CA GLY A 41 2.71 10.05 8.69
C GLY A 41 1.29 9.77 8.19
N HIS A 42 1.11 8.87 7.20
CA HIS A 42 -0.20 8.53 6.64
C HIS A 42 -0.80 7.25 7.23
N GLU A 43 -0.06 6.51 8.05
CA GLU A 43 -0.39 5.13 8.37
C GLU A 43 -1.70 4.97 9.14
N LEU A 44 -1.89 5.75 10.19
CA LEU A 44 -3.03 5.57 11.09
C LEU A 44 -4.37 5.85 10.39
N ALA A 45 -4.46 6.99 9.70
CA ALA A 45 -5.70 7.39 9.02
C ALA A 45 -6.08 6.38 7.92
N GLN A 46 -5.09 5.97 7.12
CA GLN A 46 -5.32 5.00 6.04
C GLN A 46 -5.62 3.58 6.56
N ALA A 47 -4.99 3.14 7.65
CA ALA A 47 -5.28 1.86 8.26
C ALA A 47 -6.70 1.82 8.85
N ILE A 48 -7.14 2.90 9.50
CA ILE A 48 -8.53 3.04 9.98
C ILE A 48 -9.51 3.06 8.81
N LEU A 49 -9.22 3.80 7.74
CA LEU A 49 -10.05 3.82 6.54
C LEU A 49 -10.22 2.42 5.94
N GLY A 50 -9.14 1.64 5.85
CA GLY A 50 -9.21 0.26 5.38
C GLY A 50 -10.01 -0.68 6.29
N GLN A 51 -10.17 -0.38 7.59
CA GLN A 51 -11.12 -1.10 8.46
C GLN A 51 -12.57 -0.68 8.18
N ALA A 52 -12.81 0.58 7.84
CA ALA A 52 -14.14 1.09 7.56
C ALA A 52 -14.71 0.56 6.22
N LEU A 53 -13.85 0.35 5.22
CA LEU A 53 -14.24 -0.11 3.87
C LEU A 53 -14.29 -1.64 3.75
N ARG A 54 -14.83 -2.36 4.74
CA ARG A 54 -14.83 -3.84 4.77
C ARG A 54 -16.12 -4.50 4.26
N GLN A 55 -17.07 -3.73 3.76
CA GLN A 55 -18.40 -4.24 3.38
C GLN A 55 -18.43 -4.97 2.03
N GLY A 56 -17.35 -4.93 1.25
CA GLY A 56 -17.23 -5.70 0.01
C GLY A 56 -17.77 -4.99 -1.24
N HIS A 57 -18.38 -3.81 -1.08
CA HIS A 57 -19.00 -3.05 -2.16
C HIS A 57 -18.22 -1.78 -2.54
N ASP A 58 -17.24 -1.41 -1.73
CA ASP A 58 -16.48 -0.17 -1.90
C ASP A 58 -15.29 -0.36 -2.84
N CYS A 59 -14.92 0.73 -3.51
CA CYS A 59 -13.65 0.85 -4.20
C CYS A 59 -12.93 2.13 -3.77
N ALA A 60 -11.61 2.12 -3.87
CA ALA A 60 -10.77 3.27 -3.58
C ALA A 60 -9.80 3.52 -4.73
N THR A 61 -9.71 4.79 -5.15
CA THR A 61 -8.54 5.28 -5.87
C THR A 61 -7.45 5.65 -4.87
N VAL A 62 -6.19 5.53 -5.30
CA VAL A 62 -5.02 5.64 -4.43
C VAL A 62 -3.87 6.34 -5.14
N TYR A 63 -2.79 6.61 -4.41
CA TYR A 63 -1.57 7.21 -4.95
C TYR A 63 -0.33 6.62 -4.26
N TYR A 64 0.87 7.09 -4.62
CA TYR A 64 2.14 6.51 -4.20
C TYR A 64 2.41 6.48 -2.67
N ARG A 65 1.62 7.19 -1.84
CA ARG A 65 1.70 7.09 -0.36
C ARG A 65 0.58 6.26 0.26
N SER A 66 -0.13 5.46 -0.54
CA SER A 66 -1.29 4.71 -0.07
C SER A 66 -0.98 3.30 0.43
N ARG A 67 0.30 2.89 0.53
CA ARG A 67 0.67 1.57 1.03
C ARG A 67 -0.07 1.15 2.31
N PRO A 68 -0.24 1.99 3.36
CA PRO A 68 -0.99 1.59 4.55
C PRO A 68 -2.45 1.20 4.27
N LEU A 69 -3.15 1.94 3.39
CA LEU A 69 -4.52 1.59 2.99
C LEU A 69 -4.54 0.25 2.25
N VAL A 70 -3.58 0.04 1.34
CA VAL A 70 -3.53 -1.18 0.53
C VAL A 70 -3.14 -2.40 1.36
N LEU A 71 -2.26 -2.24 2.36
CA LEU A 71 -1.98 -3.26 3.38
C LEU A 71 -3.24 -3.59 4.19
N ALA A 72 -4.00 -2.58 4.64
CA ALA A 72 -5.27 -2.80 5.35
C ALA A 72 -6.31 -3.53 4.48
N ALA A 73 -6.31 -3.26 3.18
CA ALA A 73 -7.16 -3.90 2.17
C ALA A 73 -6.77 -5.35 1.83
N GLY A 74 -5.59 -5.81 2.29
CA GLY A 74 -5.17 -7.20 2.16
C GLY A 74 -3.91 -7.45 1.34
N MET A 75 -3.20 -6.41 0.89
CA MET A 75 -1.88 -6.59 0.29
C MET A 75 -0.93 -7.23 1.29
N THR A 76 -0.24 -8.26 0.84
CA THR A 76 0.75 -8.97 1.64
C THR A 76 2.04 -8.16 1.79
N TYR A 77 2.86 -8.48 2.79
CA TYR A 77 4.17 -7.84 2.94
C TYR A 77 5.13 -8.23 1.81
N GLU A 78 4.99 -9.44 1.27
CA GLU A 78 5.77 -9.88 0.10
C GLU A 78 5.47 -9.01 -1.12
N GLU A 79 4.19 -8.79 -1.44
CA GLU A 79 3.80 -7.89 -2.54
C GLU A 79 4.25 -6.45 -2.30
N ALA A 80 4.24 -6.00 -1.04
CA ALA A 80 4.68 -4.66 -0.66
C ALA A 80 6.17 -4.44 -0.94
N PHE A 81 7.02 -5.45 -0.74
CA PHE A 81 8.45 -5.39 -1.09
C PHE A 81 8.72 -5.70 -2.55
N ALA A 82 7.97 -6.62 -3.16
CA ALA A 82 8.20 -7.07 -4.52
C ALA A 82 8.02 -5.94 -5.55
N GLY A 83 7.08 -5.02 -5.31
CA GLY A 83 6.85 -3.86 -6.18
C GLY A 83 8.09 -2.96 -6.31
N PRO A 84 8.55 -2.32 -5.22
CA PRO A 84 9.72 -1.44 -5.24
C PRO A 84 11.03 -2.10 -5.71
N LEU A 85 11.14 -3.43 -5.55
CA LEU A 85 12.27 -4.25 -6.03
C LEU A 85 12.13 -4.71 -7.50
N ALA A 86 11.06 -4.32 -8.20
CA ALA A 86 10.74 -4.73 -9.58
C ALA A 86 10.71 -6.25 -9.80
N LEU A 87 10.28 -7.01 -8.79
CA LEU A 87 10.25 -8.48 -8.86
C LEU A 87 9.00 -8.97 -9.60
N SER A 88 9.10 -10.14 -10.24
CA SER A 88 7.98 -10.79 -10.93
C SER A 88 6.83 -11.19 -9.99
N GLY A 89 7.10 -11.34 -8.70
CA GLY A 89 6.09 -11.57 -7.66
C GLY A 89 5.30 -10.30 -7.26
N SER A 90 5.63 -9.15 -7.83
CA SER A 90 4.82 -7.94 -7.66
C SER A 90 3.49 -8.05 -8.40
N ARG A 91 2.50 -7.29 -7.95
CA ARG A 91 1.16 -7.25 -8.57
C ARG A 91 1.19 -6.80 -10.04
N SER A 92 2.19 -5.99 -10.44
CA SER A 92 2.39 -5.56 -11.83
C SER A 92 3.38 -6.43 -12.62
N GLY A 93 4.02 -7.43 -11.98
CA GLY A 93 5.09 -8.23 -12.56
C GLY A 93 6.32 -7.41 -12.96
N GLY A 94 6.62 -6.34 -12.22
CA GLY A 94 7.77 -5.45 -12.46
C GLY A 94 7.58 -4.44 -13.60
N ARG A 95 6.36 -4.29 -14.13
CA ARG A 95 6.06 -3.35 -15.24
C ARG A 95 5.84 -1.91 -14.79
N ASP A 96 5.69 -1.70 -13.50
CA ASP A 96 5.50 -0.37 -12.90
C ASP A 96 6.77 0.07 -12.14
N ILE A 97 6.86 1.35 -11.79
CA ILE A 97 7.89 1.93 -10.91
C ILE A 97 7.90 1.37 -9.48
N GLY A 98 6.94 0.52 -9.11
CA GLY A 98 6.94 -0.27 -7.90
C GLY A 98 6.15 0.33 -6.74
N VAL A 99 5.66 1.55 -6.90
CA VAL A 99 4.96 2.33 -5.87
C VAL A 99 3.55 2.75 -6.28
N VAL A 100 3.07 2.38 -7.48
CA VAL A 100 1.64 2.46 -7.76
C VAL A 100 0.93 1.25 -7.17
N HIS A 101 -0.36 1.40 -6.91
CA HIS A 101 -1.14 0.35 -6.29
C HIS A 101 -2.41 0.02 -7.08
N HIS A 102 -2.74 -1.26 -7.09
CA HIS A 102 -4.01 -1.86 -7.46
C HIS A 102 -4.20 -3.16 -6.65
N LEU A 103 -5.41 -3.51 -6.28
CA LEU A 103 -5.67 -4.72 -5.51
C LEU A 103 -7.10 -5.17 -5.79
N PRO A 104 -7.31 -6.40 -6.33
CA PRO A 104 -8.66 -6.95 -6.40
C PRO A 104 -9.25 -7.06 -4.99
N ASN A 105 -10.57 -7.15 -4.87
CA ASN A 105 -11.21 -7.22 -3.57
C ASN A 105 -10.82 -8.51 -2.81
N THR A 106 -9.90 -8.38 -1.86
CA THR A 106 -9.46 -9.47 -0.98
C THR A 106 -10.01 -9.36 0.44
N ARG A 107 -10.30 -8.14 0.90
CA ARG A 107 -10.69 -7.88 2.30
C ARG A 107 -11.74 -6.77 2.46
N GLY A 108 -12.53 -6.53 1.42
CA GLY A 108 -13.73 -5.69 1.48
C GLY A 108 -13.67 -4.40 0.68
N VAL A 109 -12.50 -4.00 0.18
CA VAL A 109 -12.33 -2.86 -0.72
C VAL A 109 -11.52 -3.26 -1.95
N THR A 110 -11.97 -2.82 -3.13
CA THR A 110 -11.17 -2.91 -4.37
C THR A 110 -10.28 -1.68 -4.48
N VAL A 111 -8.98 -1.87 -4.67
CA VAL A 111 -8.06 -0.76 -4.98
C VAL A 111 -7.93 -0.66 -6.50
N LEU A 112 -8.48 0.41 -7.07
CA LEU A 112 -8.45 0.64 -8.51
C LEU A 112 -7.02 0.95 -8.98
N PRO A 113 -6.65 0.60 -10.23
CA PRO A 113 -5.34 0.91 -10.77
C PRO A 113 -5.00 2.40 -10.72
N ALA A 114 -3.95 2.73 -9.99
CA ALA A 114 -3.37 4.08 -9.98
C ALA A 114 -2.26 4.22 -11.03
N SER A 115 -2.15 5.41 -11.63
CA SER A 115 -0.99 5.80 -12.42
C SER A 115 -0.08 6.74 -11.61
N GLY A 116 1.08 7.10 -12.19
CA GLY A 116 1.96 8.13 -11.63
C GLY A 116 1.45 9.57 -11.83
N ASP A 117 0.39 9.76 -12.62
CA ASP A 117 -0.12 11.08 -12.99
C ASP A 117 -0.96 11.66 -11.85
N VAL A 118 -0.42 12.65 -11.16
CA VAL A 118 -1.10 13.28 -10.02
C VAL A 118 -2.41 13.91 -10.46
N GLY A 119 -3.51 13.43 -9.89
CA GLY A 119 -4.85 13.98 -10.10
C GLY A 119 -5.68 13.19 -11.12
N ALA A 120 -5.07 12.34 -11.94
CA ALA A 120 -5.78 11.54 -12.96
C ALA A 120 -6.87 10.65 -12.33
N GLN A 121 -6.65 10.17 -11.11
CA GLN A 121 -7.59 9.32 -10.38
C GLN A 121 -8.88 10.02 -9.92
N TYR A 122 -8.98 11.35 -10.07
CA TYR A 122 -10.18 12.13 -9.78
C TYR A 122 -10.95 12.55 -11.03
N THR A 123 -10.45 12.20 -12.21
CA THR A 123 -11.11 12.54 -13.47
C THR A 123 -12.31 11.61 -13.73
N PRO A 124 -13.48 12.15 -14.17
CA PRO A 124 -14.68 11.36 -14.48
C PRO A 124 -14.51 10.37 -15.64
#